data_AF-A0A401SNQ7-F1
#
_entry.id   AF-A0A401SNQ7-F1
#
_cell.length_a   1.000
_cell.length_b   1.000
_cell.length_c   1.000
_cell.angle_alpha   90.00
_cell.angle_beta   90.00
_cell.angle_gamma   90.00
#
_symmetry.space_group_name_H-M   'P 1'
#
loop_
_entity.id
_entity.type
_entity.pdbx_description
1 polymer ?
#
loop_
_entity_poly.entity_id
_entity_poly.type
_entity_poly.pdbx_seq_one_letter_code
_entity_poly.pdbx_strand_id
1 'polypeptide(L)'
;MDLEAAIPTSRHWTEGGRNSNLPARGEGAIPTSRHQWRSMRQEYRKKKAADHTEENLQYMLGARFLTESNVTKQILNYSQGRKAKDRPEKKEVKKERKSVFTESDFRKFEREYFGAS
;
A
#
# COMPACT_ATOMS: atom_id res chain seq x y z
N MET A 1 6.12 8.79 -49.11
CA MET A 1 7.37 8.87 -48.33
C MET A 1 6.99 8.59 -46.90
N ASP A 2 7.19 7.32 -46.58
CA ASP A 2 6.81 6.63 -45.37
C ASP A 2 7.81 6.90 -44.26
N LEU A 3 7.30 7.09 -43.05
CA LEU A 3 7.95 6.82 -41.77
C LEU A 3 6.84 6.69 -40.72
N GLU A 4 6.01 5.65 -40.88
CA GLU A 4 5.28 5.08 -39.76
C GLU A 4 6.32 4.53 -38.76
N ALA A 5 6.63 5.32 -37.75
CA ALA A 5 7.27 4.79 -36.56
C ALA A 5 6.22 3.94 -35.83
N ALA A 6 6.33 2.63 -36.03
CA ALA A 6 5.51 1.59 -35.43
C ALA A 6 5.33 1.82 -33.93
N ILE A 7 4.16 2.31 -33.55
CA ILE A 7 3.62 2.11 -32.20
C ILE A 7 3.43 0.59 -32.10
N PRO A 8 4.06 -0.12 -31.15
CA PRO A 8 3.84 -1.55 -31.01
C PRO A 8 2.43 -1.79 -30.44
N THR A 9 1.43 -1.77 -31.33
CA THR A 9 0.10 -2.34 -31.11
C THR A 9 0.20 -3.86 -31.25
N SER A 10 0.69 -4.53 -30.21
CA SER A 10 0.21 -5.84 -29.78
C SER A 10 1.01 -6.34 -28.58
N ARG A 11 0.39 -6.34 -27.40
CA ARG A 11 0.36 -7.55 -26.59
C ARG A 11 -1.08 -7.75 -26.16
N HIS A 12 -1.67 -8.81 -26.68
CA HIS A 12 -2.84 -9.45 -26.10
C HIS A 12 -2.63 -9.53 -24.58
N TRP A 13 -3.60 -9.05 -23.81
CA TRP A 13 -3.71 -9.45 -22.41
C TRP A 13 -4.02 -10.94 -22.42
N THR A 14 -2.99 -11.78 -22.49
CA THR A 14 -3.14 -13.15 -22.01
C THR A 14 -3.36 -13.05 -20.52
N GLU A 15 -4.42 -13.68 -20.06
CA GLU A 15 -4.77 -13.84 -18.65
C GLU A 15 -3.51 -13.95 -17.80
N GLY A 16 -3.50 -13.24 -16.68
CA GLY A 16 -2.45 -13.32 -15.69
C GLY A 16 -2.20 -14.77 -15.29
N GLY A 17 -1.26 -15.40 -15.99
CA GLY A 17 -0.50 -16.52 -15.48
C GLY A 17 0.20 -15.99 -14.25
N ARG A 18 -0.45 -16.12 -13.09
CA ARG A 18 0.23 -16.22 -11.81
C ARG A 18 1.36 -17.21 -12.07
N ASN A 19 2.58 -16.71 -12.17
CA ASN A 19 3.73 -17.57 -12.21
C ASN A 19 3.76 -18.20 -10.81
N SER A 20 3.13 -19.37 -10.67
CA SER A 20 2.90 -20.09 -9.42
C SER A 20 4.19 -20.64 -8.80
N ASN A 21 5.33 -20.30 -9.40
CA ASN A 21 6.67 -20.68 -8.96
C ASN A 21 7.45 -19.56 -8.28
N LEU A 22 6.81 -18.46 -7.89
CA LEU A 22 7.39 -17.58 -6.87
C LEU A 22 7.27 -18.31 -5.52
N PRO A 23 8.37 -18.76 -4.90
CA PRO A 23 8.29 -19.42 -3.61
C PRO A 23 7.63 -18.48 -2.62
N ALA A 24 6.63 -19.00 -1.90
CA ALA A 24 5.99 -18.29 -0.82
C ALA A 24 7.05 -17.69 0.10
N ARG A 25 6.93 -16.40 0.37
CA ARG A 25 7.84 -15.63 1.22
C ARG A 25 7.66 -16.12 2.66
N GLY A 26 8.27 -17.25 3.04
CA GLY A 26 8.10 -17.81 4.38
C GLY A 26 8.74 -19.17 4.70
N GLU A 27 9.14 -19.99 3.73
CA GLU A 27 9.60 -21.37 4.03
C GLU A 27 10.97 -21.67 3.38
N GLY A 28 12.01 -20.97 3.84
CA GLY A 28 13.39 -21.33 3.53
C GLY A 28 14.03 -21.96 4.76
N ALA A 29 14.44 -23.23 4.68
CA ALA A 29 15.22 -23.86 5.74
C ALA A 29 16.47 -23.01 6.05
N ILE A 30 16.66 -22.64 7.31
CA ILE A 30 17.84 -21.90 7.75
C ILE A 30 19.05 -22.85 7.67
N PRO A 31 20.11 -22.54 6.90
CA PRO A 31 21.26 -23.43 6.79
C PRO A 31 21.95 -23.59 8.14
N THR A 32 22.12 -24.83 8.59
CA THR A 32 22.75 -25.16 9.88
C THR A 32 24.27 -25.34 9.76
N SER A 33 24.79 -25.38 8.54
CA SER A 33 26.23 -25.51 8.26
C SER A 33 26.70 -24.59 7.15
N ARG A 34 28.02 -24.30 7.17
CA ARG A 34 28.69 -23.48 6.16
C ARG A 34 28.54 -24.06 4.74
N HIS A 35 28.56 -25.39 4.60
CA HIS A 35 28.42 -26.07 3.31
C HIS A 35 27.00 -25.90 2.74
N GLN A 36 25.97 -26.09 3.57
CA GLN A 36 24.58 -25.85 3.18
C GLN A 36 24.36 -24.40 2.76
N TRP A 37 24.90 -23.44 3.52
CA TRP A 37 24.78 -22.02 3.19
C TRP A 37 25.45 -21.68 1.84
N ARG A 38 26.62 -22.23 1.55
CA ARG A 38 27.30 -22.04 0.25
C ARG A 38 26.49 -22.61 -0.90
N SER A 39 25.94 -23.82 -0.72
CA SER A 39 25.08 -24.49 -1.71
C SER A 39 23.80 -23.68 -1.97
N MET A 40 23.08 -23.29 -0.91
CA MET A 40 21.88 -22.46 -1.01
C MET A 40 22.14 -21.12 -1.69
N ARG A 41 23.25 -20.45 -1.35
CA ARG A 41 23.67 -19.21 -2.02
C ARG A 41 23.95 -19.43 -3.50
N GLN A 42 24.57 -20.54 -3.87
CA GLN A 42 24.86 -20.84 -5.26
C GLN A 42 23.59 -21.13 -6.06
N GLU A 43 22.67 -21.92 -5.51
CA GLU A 43 21.34 -22.17 -6.08
C GLU A 43 20.53 -20.88 -6.24
N TYR A 44 20.57 -20.00 -5.23
CA TYR A 44 19.94 -18.68 -5.31
C TYR A 44 20.51 -17.85 -6.46
N ARG A 45 21.84 -17.81 -6.62
CA ARG A 45 22.49 -17.04 -7.71
C ARG A 45 22.13 -17.58 -9.10
N LYS A 46 22.01 -18.92 -9.26
CA LYS A 46 21.60 -19.53 -10.53
C LYS A 46 20.15 -19.18 -10.90
N LYS A 47 19.27 -19.12 -9.90
CA LYS A 47 17.83 -18.86 -10.06
C LYS A 47 17.46 -17.38 -9.96
N LYS A 48 18.40 -16.50 -9.61
CA LYS A 48 18.15 -15.07 -9.49
C LYS A 48 17.76 -14.53 -10.87
N ALA A 49 16.58 -13.94 -10.96
CA ALA A 49 16.18 -13.21 -12.16
C ALA A 49 17.14 -12.02 -12.43
N ALA A 50 17.15 -11.55 -13.67
CA ALA A 50 17.90 -10.36 -14.05
C ALA A 50 17.49 -9.16 -13.20
N ASP A 51 18.48 -8.37 -12.78
CA ASP A 51 18.30 -7.21 -11.93
C ASP A 51 18.13 -5.96 -12.81
N HIS A 52 16.89 -5.54 -13.02
CA HIS A 52 16.56 -4.38 -13.86
C HIS A 52 16.49 -3.07 -13.06
N THR A 53 17.08 -3.04 -11.86
CA THR A 53 16.94 -1.87 -10.96
C THR A 53 17.47 -0.59 -11.61
N GLU A 54 18.65 -0.64 -12.25
CA GLU A 54 19.27 0.52 -12.89
C GLU A 54 18.48 0.99 -14.13
N GLU A 55 18.09 0.06 -15.00
CA GLU A 55 17.27 0.34 -16.19
C GLU A 55 15.92 0.99 -15.81
N ASN A 56 15.28 0.49 -14.75
CA ASN A 56 14.04 1.04 -14.23
C ASN A 56 14.25 2.45 -13.66
N LEU A 57 15.33 2.67 -12.90
CA LEU A 57 15.64 3.99 -12.36
C LEU A 57 15.92 4.99 -13.49
N GLN A 58 16.67 4.59 -14.50
CA GLN A 58 16.93 5.42 -15.68
C GLN A 58 15.63 5.74 -16.43
N TYR A 59 14.71 4.79 -16.57
CA TYR A 59 13.39 5.05 -17.16
C TYR A 59 12.55 6.03 -16.32
N MET A 60 12.47 5.79 -15.01
CA MET A 60 11.66 6.61 -14.10
C MET A 60 12.20 8.04 -13.93
N LEU A 61 13.52 8.20 -13.91
CA LEU A 61 14.19 9.47 -13.65
C LEU A 61 14.69 10.17 -14.93
N GLY A 62 14.83 9.44 -16.03
CA GLY A 62 15.32 9.96 -17.32
C GLY A 62 14.26 10.74 -18.10
N ALA A 63 12.98 10.60 -17.75
CA ALA A 63 11.92 11.41 -18.32
C ALA A 63 12.01 12.86 -17.80
N ARG A 64 12.60 13.74 -18.62
CA ARG A 64 12.59 15.21 -18.41
C ARG A 64 11.25 15.86 -18.78
N PHE A 65 10.32 15.10 -19.35
CA PHE A 65 9.04 15.63 -19.83
C PHE A 65 8.06 15.75 -18.66
N LEU A 66 8.04 16.93 -18.05
CA LEU A 66 6.91 17.37 -17.27
C LEU A 66 5.71 17.46 -18.23
N THR A 67 4.66 16.70 -17.95
CA THR A 67 3.37 16.88 -18.64
C THR A 67 2.91 18.33 -18.44
N GLU A 68 2.18 18.87 -19.41
CA GLU A 68 1.60 20.21 -19.26
C GLU A 68 0.84 20.31 -17.93
N SER A 69 1.02 21.42 -17.23
CA SER A 69 0.52 21.58 -15.86
C SER A 69 -0.99 21.40 -15.73
N ASN A 70 -1.75 21.63 -16.81
CA ASN A 70 -3.19 21.37 -16.91
C ASN A 70 -3.52 19.87 -16.81
N VAL A 71 -2.79 19.02 -17.54
CA VAL A 71 -2.94 17.55 -17.56
C VAL A 71 -2.57 16.98 -16.20
N THR A 72 -1.48 17.45 -15.60
CA THR A 72 -1.08 17.00 -14.26
C THR A 72 -2.15 17.35 -13.21
N LYS A 73 -2.72 18.56 -13.26
CA LYS A 73 -3.82 18.97 -12.37
C LYS A 73 -5.08 18.13 -12.60
N GLN A 74 -5.41 17.82 -13.85
CA GLN A 74 -6.56 16.97 -14.18
C GLN A 74 -6.41 15.56 -13.62
N ILE A 75 -5.23 14.95 -13.78
CA ILE A 75 -4.91 13.63 -13.20
C ILE A 75 -4.99 13.68 -11.67
N LEU A 76 -4.42 14.72 -11.05
CA LEU A 76 -4.46 14.88 -9.60
C LEU A 76 -5.90 14.95 -9.09
N ASN A 77 -6.74 15.80 -9.70
CA ASN A 77 -8.15 15.95 -9.33
C ASN A 77 -8.95 14.65 -9.51
N TYR A 78 -8.66 13.86 -10.56
CA TYR A 78 -9.31 12.57 -10.76
C TYR A 78 -8.87 11.52 -9.73
N SER A 79 -7.59 11.56 -9.33
CA SER A 79 -7.03 10.64 -8.33
C SER A 79 -7.46 10.97 -6.90
N GLN A 80 -7.86 12.22 -6.65
CA GLN A 80 -8.37 12.68 -5.37
C GLN A 80 -9.77 12.12 -5.11
N GLY A 81 -10.07 11.80 -3.84
CA GLY A 81 -11.44 11.47 -3.41
C GLY A 81 -11.63 10.09 -2.80
N ARG A 82 -10.65 9.19 -2.88
CA ARG A 82 -10.67 7.91 -2.13
C ARG A 82 -9.86 7.93 -0.83
N LYS A 83 -8.92 8.88 -0.69
CA LYS A 83 -8.08 8.99 0.51
C LYS A 83 -8.77 9.85 1.57
N ALA A 84 -8.72 9.42 2.83
CA ALA A 84 -9.27 10.18 3.95
C ALA A 84 -8.68 11.59 4.07
N LYS A 85 -7.41 11.78 3.68
CA LYS A 85 -6.70 13.06 3.71
C LYS A 85 -7.25 14.10 2.72
N ASP A 86 -7.79 13.65 1.59
CA ASP A 86 -8.32 14.54 0.55
C ASP A 86 -9.77 14.97 0.86
N ARG A 87 -10.41 14.33 1.85
CA ARG A 87 -11.75 14.68 2.29
C ARG A 87 -11.67 15.97 3.12
N PRO A 88 -12.41 17.02 2.78
CA PRO A 88 -12.49 18.20 3.64
C PRO A 88 -12.99 17.78 5.02
N GLU A 89 -12.35 18.28 6.07
CA GLU A 89 -12.76 18.02 7.44
C GLU A 89 -14.21 18.49 7.61
N LYS A 90 -15.13 17.52 7.75
CA LYS A 90 -16.49 17.83 8.14
C LYS A 90 -16.40 18.40 9.55
N LYS A 91 -16.78 19.67 9.70
CA LYS A 91 -17.01 20.29 11.00
C LYS A 91 -18.20 19.57 11.65
N GLU A 92 -17.93 18.45 12.30
CA GLU A 92 -18.93 17.80 13.13
C GLU A 92 -19.13 18.67 14.35
N VAL A 93 -20.32 19.29 14.45
CA VAL A 93 -20.77 19.92 15.68
C VAL A 93 -20.75 18.84 16.74
N LYS A 94 -19.84 18.95 17.71
CA LYS A 94 -19.74 18.02 18.83
C LYS A 94 -21.08 18.03 19.56
N LYS A 95 -21.87 16.98 19.36
CA LYS A 95 -23.08 16.76 20.15
C LYS A 95 -22.62 16.52 21.59
N GLU A 96 -23.16 17.31 22.52
CA GLU A 96 -22.96 17.07 23.94
C GLU A 96 -23.36 15.63 24.25
N ARG A 97 -22.43 14.85 24.79
CA ARG A 97 -22.68 13.45 25.14
C ARG A 97 -23.63 13.46 26.33
N LYS A 98 -24.90 13.15 26.09
CA LYS A 98 -25.86 12.89 27.16
C LYS A 98 -25.37 11.66 27.92
N SER A 99 -24.88 11.85 29.14
CA SER A 99 -24.56 10.75 30.04
C SER A 99 -25.83 9.95 30.30
N VAL A 100 -25.72 8.62 30.25
CA VAL A 100 -26.82 7.72 30.60
C VAL A 100 -27.08 7.75 32.11
N PHE A 101 -26.06 8.10 32.90
CA PHE A 101 -26.16 8.25 34.34
C PHE A 101 -26.46 9.70 34.71
N THR A 102 -27.46 9.86 35.57
CA THR A 102 -27.86 11.11 36.20
C THR A 102 -27.26 11.23 37.60
N GLU A 103 -27.20 12.45 38.11
CA GLU A 103 -26.77 12.72 39.49
C GLU A 103 -27.58 11.91 40.53
N SER A 104 -28.86 11.65 40.26
CA SER A 104 -29.69 10.79 41.10
C SER A 104 -29.22 9.33 41.15
N ASP A 105 -28.65 8.82 40.06
CA ASP A 105 -28.12 7.45 40.01
C ASP A 105 -26.87 7.33 40.88
N PHE A 106 -26.01 8.36 40.88
CA PHE A 106 -24.84 8.43 41.75
C PHE A 106 -25.25 8.46 43.23
N ARG A 107 -26.22 9.30 43.60
CA ARG A 107 -26.73 9.36 44.99
C ARG A 107 -27.40 8.07 45.45
N LYS A 108 -27.97 7.29 44.53
CA LYS A 108 -28.52 5.97 44.84
C LYS A 108 -27.39 4.98 45.11
N PHE A 109 -26.38 4.95 44.25
CA PHE A 109 -25.19 4.10 44.41
C PHE A 109 -24.43 4.39 45.70
N GLU A 110 -24.22 5.67 46.04
CA GLU A 110 -23.55 6.08 47.27
C GLU A 110 -24.27 5.54 48.51
N ARG A 111 -25.59 5.66 48.56
CA ARG A 111 -26.40 5.13 49.66
C ARG A 111 -26.36 3.61 49.77
N GLU A 112 -26.35 2.92 48.64
CA GLU A 112 -26.35 1.46 48.59
C GLU A 112 -25.02 0.84 49.04
N TYR A 113 -23.90 1.51 48.74
CA TYR A 113 -22.56 0.98 49.03
C TYR A 113 -21.87 1.55 50.25
N PHE A 114 -22.09 2.83 50.56
CA PHE A 114 -21.38 3.50 51.66
C PHE A 114 -22.25 3.71 52.90
N GLY A 115 -23.58 3.55 52.78
CA GLY A 115 -24.52 3.87 53.84
C GLY A 115 -24.50 5.37 54.13
N ALA A 116 -25.61 6.08 53.94
CA ALA A 116 -25.67 7.48 54.34
C ALA A 116 -25.37 7.59 55.85
N SER A 117 -24.24 8.19 56.22
CA SER A 117 -23.97 8.67 57.58
C SER A 117 -24.71 9.96 57.83
#